data_AF-A0A8I1USF1-F1
#
_entry.id   AF-A0A8I1USF1-F1
#
_cell.length_a   1.000
_cell.length_b   1.000
_cell.length_c   1.000
_cell.angle_alpha   90.00
_cell.angle_beta   90.00
_cell.angle_gamma   90.00
#
_symmetry.space_group_name_H-M   'P 1'
#
loop_
_entity.id
_entity.type
_entity.pdbx_description
1 polymer ?
#
loop_
_entity_poly.entity_id
_entity_poly.type
_entity_poly.pdbx_seq_one_letter_code
_entity_poly.pdbx_strand_id
1 'polypeptide(L)'
;MVRGYRHRASTVAFLSWKGGPEREPQGGAPGRPRRLGVPQIIAIALRLISLALVLIAVLLLGADALTSLDDGGQLHVRSLAMNWAALSPQSLEGFRFWLGRLWHPALGWADSFLSLPGWGVTGVAGVLLAFLAGRRASK
;
A
#
# COMPACT_ATOMS: atom_id res chain seq x y z
N MET A 1 42.77 26.63 -73.80
CA MET A 1 43.45 27.24 -72.64
C MET A 1 42.40 28.08 -71.91
N VAL A 2 41.51 27.48 -71.11
CA VAL A 2 41.62 27.13 -69.68
C VAL A 2 41.79 28.34 -68.75
N ARG A 3 40.78 28.53 -67.87
CA ARG A 3 40.68 29.34 -66.63
C ARG A 3 40.54 30.88 -66.80
N GLY A 4 39.61 31.57 -66.15
CA GLY A 4 38.55 31.17 -65.22
C GLY A 4 38.05 32.34 -64.35
N TYR A 5 36.76 32.28 -64.00
CA TYR A 5 36.14 32.77 -62.76
C TYR A 5 35.97 34.29 -62.51
N ARG A 6 34.72 34.77 -62.60
CA ARG A 6 33.76 34.80 -61.47
C ARG A 6 32.44 35.45 -61.90
N HIS A 7 31.39 34.62 -61.99
CA HIS A 7 30.02 35.10 -62.06
C HIS A 7 29.61 35.71 -60.72
N ARG A 8 29.03 36.89 -60.80
CA ARG A 8 28.44 37.69 -59.72
C ARG A 8 27.16 36.97 -59.26
N ALA A 9 27.26 36.23 -58.16
CA ALA A 9 26.12 35.55 -57.55
C ALA A 9 25.36 36.52 -56.63
N SER A 10 24.05 36.60 -56.89
CA SER A 10 23.00 36.63 -55.87
C SER A 10 22.90 37.87 -54.99
N THR A 11 22.17 38.87 -55.47
CA THR A 11 21.56 39.89 -54.62
C THR A 11 20.07 39.99 -54.95
N VAL A 12 19.27 39.04 -54.47
CA VAL A 12 17.87 39.30 -54.05
C VAL A 12 17.54 38.25 -52.98
N ALA A 13 17.97 38.51 -51.75
CA ALA A 13 17.48 37.80 -50.58
C ALA A 13 16.02 38.24 -50.35
N PHE A 14 15.10 37.48 -50.94
CA PHE A 14 13.94 36.89 -50.26
C PHE A 14 13.43 37.70 -49.06
N LEU A 15 12.82 38.84 -49.36
CA LEU A 15 12.09 39.70 -48.44
C LEU A 15 10.72 39.07 -48.11
N SER A 16 10.74 37.83 -47.64
CA SER A 16 9.58 37.00 -47.33
C SER A 16 9.69 36.47 -45.92
N TRP A 17 9.52 37.34 -44.93
CA TRP A 17 9.08 36.96 -43.59
C TRP A 17 8.73 38.21 -42.75
N LYS A 18 7.75 39.00 -43.19
CA LYS A 18 7.16 40.06 -42.36
C LYS A 18 5.68 39.74 -42.13
N GLY A 19 5.45 38.77 -41.24
CA GLY A 19 4.14 38.38 -40.74
C GLY A 19 4.23 38.06 -39.26
N GLY A 20 4.02 39.07 -38.41
CA GLY A 20 3.48 38.85 -37.05
C GLY A 20 2.00 38.44 -37.19
N PRO A 21 1.45 37.65 -36.26
CA PRO A 21 1.33 38.08 -34.87
C PRO A 21 1.90 37.08 -33.87
N GLU A 22 2.16 37.60 -32.67
CA GLU A 22 2.55 36.87 -31.48
C GLU A 22 1.70 35.60 -31.29
N ARG A 23 2.40 34.47 -31.16
CA ARG A 23 1.78 33.20 -30.81
C ARG A 23 1.16 33.34 -29.44
N GLU A 24 -0.08 32.90 -29.33
CA GLU A 24 -0.89 32.85 -28.11
C GLU A 24 -0.06 32.56 -26.84
N PRO A 25 -0.36 33.24 -25.72
CA PRO A 25 0.16 32.81 -24.43
C PRO A 25 -0.25 31.35 -24.23
N GLN A 26 0.77 30.49 -24.20
CA GLN A 26 0.69 29.06 -23.96
C GLN A 26 -0.38 28.79 -22.91
N GLY A 27 -1.45 28.11 -23.33
CA GLY A 27 -2.42 27.52 -22.42
C GLY A 27 -1.65 26.75 -21.36
N GLY A 28 -1.71 27.25 -20.13
CA GLY A 28 -1.02 26.68 -18.98
C GLY A 28 -1.33 25.20 -18.93
N ALA A 29 -0.28 24.39 -19.11
CA ALA A 29 -0.38 22.94 -19.04
C ALA A 29 -1.17 22.55 -17.79
N PRO A 30 -2.17 21.66 -17.87
CA PRO A 30 -2.92 21.24 -16.70
C PRO A 30 -1.90 20.73 -15.68
N GLY A 31 -1.88 21.41 -14.52
CA GLY A 31 -0.96 21.11 -13.43
C GLY A 31 -1.01 19.62 -13.17
N ARG A 32 0.13 18.94 -13.39
CA ARG A 32 0.26 17.52 -13.06
C ARG A 32 -0.21 17.36 -11.62
N PRO A 33 -1.16 16.44 -11.33
CA PRO A 33 -1.65 16.26 -9.98
C PRO A 33 -0.43 16.03 -9.08
N ARG A 34 -0.27 16.89 -8.06
CA ARG A 34 0.70 16.69 -6.99
C ARG A 34 0.42 15.30 -6.44
N ARG A 35 1.24 14.33 -6.84
CA ARG A 35 1.30 13.05 -6.14
C ARG A 35 1.69 13.42 -4.71
N LEU A 36 0.74 13.38 -3.78
CA LEU A 36 1.09 13.29 -2.37
C LEU A 36 1.85 11.98 -2.24
N GLY A 37 3.18 12.06 -2.36
CA GLY A 37 4.06 10.98 -1.99
C GLY A 37 3.73 10.68 -0.54
N VAL A 38 3.29 9.45 -0.26
CA VAL A 38 3.17 8.97 1.11
C VAL A 38 4.56 9.21 1.74
N PRO A 39 4.67 9.95 2.85
CA PRO A 39 5.96 10.21 3.45
C PRO A 39 6.65 8.88 3.72
N GLN A 40 7.93 8.76 3.32
CA GLN A 40 8.70 7.51 3.31
C GLN A 40 8.58 6.72 4.62
N ILE A 41 8.48 7.43 5.74
CA ILE A 41 8.27 6.87 7.08
C ILE A 41 7.00 6.02 7.18
N ILE A 42 5.88 6.49 6.61
CA ILE A 42 4.60 5.75 6.64
C ILE A 42 4.72 4.47 5.80
N ALA A 43 5.40 4.53 4.66
CA ALA A 43 5.60 3.34 3.82
C ALA A 43 6.46 2.27 4.53
N ILE A 44 7.51 2.69 5.23
CA ILE A 44 8.35 1.79 6.04
C ILE A 44 7.56 1.21 7.21
N ALA A 45 6.82 2.04 7.95
CA ALA A 45 6.00 1.59 9.08
C ALA A 45 4.96 0.54 8.64
N LEU A 46 4.24 0.78 7.53
CA LEU A 46 3.29 -0.18 6.99
C LEU A 46 3.93 -1.53 6.61
N ARG A 47 5.15 -1.51 6.07
CA ARG A 47 5.92 -2.72 5.76
C ARG A 47 6.33 -3.49 7.02
N LEU A 48 6.82 -2.78 8.04
CA LEU A 48 7.19 -3.40 9.31
C LEU A 48 5.99 -4.02 10.02
N ILE A 49 4.86 -3.30 10.06
CA ILE A 49 3.61 -3.79 10.64
C ILE A 49 3.12 -5.03 9.88
N SER A 50 3.15 -5.00 8.55
CA SER A 50 2.78 -6.14 7.71
C SER A 50 3.70 -7.35 7.96
N LEU A 51 5.02 -7.15 8.03
CA LEU A 51 5.97 -8.21 8.32
C LEU A 51 5.72 -8.81 9.72
N ALA A 52 5.49 -7.97 10.72
CA ALA A 52 5.18 -8.40 12.07
C ALA A 52 3.88 -9.21 12.13
N LEU A 53 2.82 -8.76 11.44
CA LEU A 53 1.55 -9.49 11.34
C LEU A 53 1.72 -10.87 10.70
N VAL A 54 2.48 -10.95 9.61
CA VAL A 54 2.78 -12.24 8.94
C VAL A 54 3.62 -13.14 9.85
N LEU A 55 4.63 -12.60 10.52
CA LEU A 55 5.46 -13.37 11.46
C LEU A 55 4.64 -13.92 12.61
N ILE A 56 3.78 -13.09 13.22
CA ILE A 56 2.85 -13.51 14.27
C ILE A 56 1.92 -14.62 13.76
N ALA A 57 1.37 -14.47 12.56
CA ALA A 57 0.51 -15.50 11.96
C ALA A 57 1.22 -16.84 11.81
N VAL A 58 2.48 -16.84 11.37
CA VAL A 58 3.29 -18.06 11.24
C VAL A 58 3.60 -18.66 12.62
N LEU A 59 3.87 -17.84 13.64
CA LEU A 59 4.08 -18.31 15.01
C LEU A 59 2.82 -18.95 15.60
N LEU A 60 1.65 -18.35 15.38
CA LEU A 60 0.36 -18.92 15.78
C LEU A 60 0.07 -20.23 15.05
N LEU A 61 0.30 -20.28 13.73
CA LEU A 61 0.13 -21.51 12.95
C LEU A 61 1.10 -22.61 13.40
N GLY A 62 2.34 -22.24 13.73
CA GLY A 62 3.33 -23.14 14.30
C GLY A 62 2.91 -23.66 15.67
N ALA A 63 2.39 -22.81 16.54
CA ALA A 63 1.87 -23.21 17.85
C ALA A 63 0.68 -24.17 17.72
N ASP A 64 -0.30 -23.85 16.88
CA ASP A 64 -1.45 -24.70 16.61
C ASP A 64 -1.02 -26.05 15.99
N ALA A 65 -0.03 -26.05 15.10
CA ALA A 65 0.53 -27.26 14.50
C ALA A 65 1.31 -28.11 15.52
N LEU A 66 2.19 -27.51 16.33
CA LEU A 66 2.93 -28.23 17.38
C LEU A 66 1.99 -28.86 18.41
N THR A 67 0.99 -28.11 18.88
CA THR A 67 -0.03 -28.63 19.80
C THR A 67 -0.84 -29.75 19.15
N SER A 68 -1.14 -29.66 17.86
CA SER A 68 -1.83 -30.74 17.14
C SER A 68 -1.00 -32.02 17.03
N LEU A 69 0.33 -31.92 16.95
CA LEU A 69 1.22 -33.09 16.99
C LEU A 69 1.30 -33.72 18.39
N ASP A 70 1.32 -32.89 19.44
CA ASP A 70 1.42 -33.34 20.83
C ASP A 70 0.15 -34.07 21.30
N ASP A 71 -1.02 -33.63 20.83
CA ASP A 71 -2.32 -34.26 21.10
C ASP A 71 -2.66 -35.43 20.13
N GLY A 72 -1.65 -36.02 19.48
CA GLY A 72 -1.83 -37.24 18.68
C GLY A 72 -2.49 -37.00 17.32
N GLY A 73 -2.35 -35.81 16.74
CA GLY A 73 -2.82 -35.47 15.39
C GLY A 73 -4.19 -34.78 15.34
N GLN A 74 -4.76 -34.37 16.48
CA GLN A 74 -6.00 -33.58 16.49
C GLN A 74 -5.71 -32.11 16.20
N LEU A 75 -6.32 -31.58 15.13
CA LEU A 75 -6.10 -30.21 14.70
C LEU A 75 -6.68 -29.21 15.72
N HIS A 76 -5.83 -28.62 16.55
CA HIS A 76 -6.23 -27.59 17.50
C HIS A 76 -6.15 -26.20 16.86
N VAL A 77 -7.29 -25.66 16.45
CA VAL A 77 -7.38 -24.31 15.91
C VAL A 77 -7.91 -23.37 16.99
N ARG A 78 -7.04 -22.52 17.53
CA ARG A 78 -7.44 -21.54 18.55
C ARG A 78 -8.02 -20.29 17.92
N SER A 79 -9.17 -19.85 18.43
CA SER A 79 -9.79 -18.60 17.99
C SER A 79 -8.94 -17.40 18.41
N LEU A 80 -9.06 -16.30 17.66
CA LEU A 80 -8.36 -15.06 17.97
C LEU A 80 -8.69 -14.55 19.38
N ALA A 81 -9.94 -14.69 19.82
CA ALA A 81 -10.38 -14.34 21.16
C ALA A 81 -9.61 -15.13 22.24
N MET A 82 -9.43 -16.43 22.01
CA MET A 82 -8.78 -17.33 22.96
C MET A 82 -7.29 -17.03 23.06
N ASN A 83 -6.64 -16.76 21.91
CA ASN A 83 -5.25 -16.32 21.88
C ASN A 83 -5.05 -14.94 22.52
N TRP A 84 -5.97 -13.99 22.30
CA TRP A 84 -5.92 -12.66 22.93
C TRP A 84 -6.15 -12.77 24.45
N ALA A 85 -7.17 -13.53 24.87
CA ALA A 85 -7.46 -13.75 26.28
C ALA A 85 -6.29 -14.44 27.01
N ALA A 86 -5.56 -15.32 26.33
CA ALA A 86 -4.34 -15.94 26.88
C ALA A 86 -3.20 -14.93 27.11
N LEU A 87 -3.12 -13.86 26.32
CA LEU A 87 -2.14 -12.78 26.50
C LEU A 87 -2.56 -11.77 27.55
N SER A 88 -3.81 -11.29 27.47
CA SER A 88 -4.36 -10.33 28.42
C SER A 88 -5.90 -10.31 28.36
N PRO A 89 -6.59 -10.97 29.31
CA PRO A 89 -8.05 -11.04 29.31
C PRO A 89 -8.68 -9.66 29.57
N GLN A 90 -8.04 -8.83 30.41
CA GLN A 90 -8.52 -7.49 30.76
C GLN A 90 -8.51 -6.54 29.55
N SER A 91 -7.55 -6.70 28.63
CA SER A 91 -7.51 -5.91 27.40
C SER A 91 -8.63 -6.28 26.42
N LEU A 92 -9.03 -7.55 26.37
CA LEU A 92 -10.13 -8.04 25.53
C LEU A 92 -11.48 -7.52 26.04
N GLU A 93 -11.71 -7.55 27.35
CA GLU A 93 -12.90 -6.97 27.97
C GLU A 93 -12.94 -5.45 27.78
N GLY A 94 -11.81 -4.77 27.96
CA GLY A 94 -11.68 -3.34 27.68
C GLY A 94 -12.01 -2.98 26.23
N PHE A 95 -11.57 -3.79 25.26
CA PHE A 95 -11.91 -3.64 23.85
C PHE A 95 -13.42 -3.79 23.62
N ARG A 96 -14.04 -4.85 24.15
CA ARG A 96 -15.49 -5.08 24.02
C ARG A 96 -16.29 -3.93 24.65
N PHE A 97 -15.90 -3.48 25.83
CA PHE A 97 -16.55 -2.35 26.49
C PHE A 97 -16.42 -1.05 25.69
N TRP A 98 -15.22 -0.75 25.19
CA TRP A 98 -14.98 0.41 24.35
C TRP A 98 -15.79 0.35 23.05
N LEU A 99 -15.84 -0.81 22.39
CA LEU A 99 -16.58 -0.99 21.15
C LEU A 99 -18.09 -0.89 21.38
N GLY A 100 -18.60 -1.49 22.45
CA GLY A 100 -20.00 -1.38 22.85
C GLY A 100 -20.42 0.06 23.13
N ARG A 101 -19.50 0.88 23.68
CA ARG A 101 -19.73 2.30 23.92
C ARG A 101 -19.71 3.15 22.65
N LEU A 102 -18.87 2.79 21.67
CA LEU A 102 -18.77 3.53 20.41
C LEU A 102 -19.89 3.15 19.43
N TRP A 103 -20.12 1.85 19.26
CA TRP A 103 -21.08 1.31 18.31
C TRP A 103 -21.58 -0.08 18.71
N HIS A 104 -22.70 -0.13 19.42
CA HIS A 104 -23.24 -1.37 19.99
C HIS A 104 -23.52 -2.48 18.95
N PRO A 105 -24.12 -2.22 17.77
CA PRO A 105 -24.22 -3.23 16.70
C PRO A 105 -22.90 -3.85 16.24
N ALA A 106 -21.77 -3.14 16.35
CA ALA A 106 -20.47 -3.65 15.94
C ALA A 106 -19.94 -4.77 16.85
N LEU A 107 -20.49 -4.94 18.06
CA LEU A 107 -20.13 -6.04 18.97
C LEU A 107 -20.34 -7.41 18.30
N GLY A 108 -21.49 -7.63 17.65
CA GLY A 108 -21.77 -8.91 16.99
C GLY A 108 -20.78 -9.20 15.85
N TRP A 109 -20.32 -8.16 15.16
CA TRP A 109 -19.34 -8.30 14.08
C TRP A 109 -17.94 -8.57 14.64
N ALA A 110 -17.57 -7.87 15.71
CA ALA A 110 -16.31 -8.07 16.40
C ALA A 110 -16.23 -9.45 17.04
N ASP A 111 -17.28 -9.94 17.70
CA ASP A 111 -17.32 -11.28 18.28
C ASP A 111 -17.25 -12.36 17.18
N SER A 112 -17.91 -12.14 16.04
CA SER A 112 -17.78 -13.01 14.86
C SER A 112 -16.32 -13.06 14.37
N PHE A 113 -15.67 -11.90 14.28
CA PHE A 113 -14.26 -11.81 13.88
C PHE A 113 -13.30 -12.44 14.91
N LEU A 114 -13.58 -12.26 16.19
CA LEU A 114 -12.85 -12.83 17.32
C LEU A 114 -12.97 -14.36 17.38
N SER A 115 -14.05 -14.93 16.82
CA SER A 115 -14.24 -16.38 16.72
C SER A 115 -13.41 -17.04 15.63
N LEU A 116 -12.89 -16.27 14.66
CA LEU A 116 -12.09 -16.80 13.56
C LEU A 116 -10.73 -17.33 14.05
N PRO A 117 -10.12 -18.28 13.32
CA PRO A 117 -8.77 -18.78 13.60
C PRO A 117 -7.76 -17.63 13.70
N GLY A 118 -6.99 -17.58 14.79
CA GLY A 118 -6.07 -16.46 15.05
C GLY A 118 -5.02 -16.25 13.96
N TRP A 119 -4.47 -17.35 13.42
CA TRP A 119 -3.51 -17.32 12.31
C TRP A 119 -4.13 -16.84 10.99
N GLY A 120 -5.40 -17.19 10.73
CA GLY A 120 -6.10 -16.81 9.51
C GLY A 120 -6.35 -15.31 9.46
N VAL A 121 -6.80 -14.74 10.57
CA VAL A 121 -7.05 -13.30 10.67
C VAL A 121 -5.77 -12.48 10.52
N THR A 122 -4.74 -12.81 11.29
CA THR A 122 -3.47 -12.07 11.31
C THR A 122 -2.70 -12.25 10.00
N GLY A 123 -2.70 -13.46 9.44
CA GLY A 123 -2.02 -13.80 8.19
C GLY A 123 -2.67 -13.12 6.97
N VAL A 124 -3.98 -13.24 6.82
CA VAL A 124 -4.70 -12.60 5.70
C VAL A 124 -4.58 -11.08 5.76
N ALA A 125 -4.77 -10.47 6.94
CA ALA A 125 -4.58 -9.04 7.12
C ALA A 125 -3.15 -8.60 6.82
N GLY A 126 -2.15 -9.35 7.30
CA GLY A 126 -0.74 -9.09 7.05
C GLY A 126 -0.38 -9.13 5.56
N VAL A 127 -0.87 -10.13 4.83
CA VAL A 127 -0.65 -10.29 3.37
C VAL A 127 -1.36 -9.19 2.58
N LEU A 128 -2.61 -8.84 2.93
CA LEU A 128 -3.33 -7.75 2.27
C LEU A 128 -2.60 -6.42 2.45
N LEU A 129 -2.10 -6.13 3.66
CA LEU A 129 -1.27 -4.95 3.92
C LEU A 129 0.07 -5.01 3.17
N ALA A 130 0.71 -6.18 3.11
CA ALA A 130 1.96 -6.37 2.35
C ALA A 130 1.75 -6.04 0.88
N PHE A 131 0.65 -6.55 0.32
CA PHE A 131 0.31 -6.39 -1.09
C PHE A 131 -0.05 -4.94 -1.42
N LEU A 132 -0.79 -4.25 -0.53
CA LEU A 132 -1.12 -2.85 -0.68
C LEU A 132 0.13 -1.95 -0.59
N ALA A 133 1.03 -2.24 0.35
CA ALA A 133 2.30 -1.54 0.48
C ALA A 133 3.26 -1.83 -0.68
N GLY A 134 3.30 -3.08 -1.16
CA GLY A 134 4.11 -3.53 -2.28
C GLY A 134 3.68 -2.89 -3.61
N ARG A 135 2.37 -2.81 -3.88
CA ARG A 135 1.83 -2.14 -5.08
C ARG A 135 2.18 -0.65 -5.17
N ARG A 136 2.33 0.04 -4.04
CA ARG A 136 2.71 1.47 -4.02
C ARG A 136 4.21 1.70 -4.16
N ALA A 137 5.03 0.68 -3.90
CA ALA A 137 6.48 0.76 -4.01
C ALA A 137 7.04 0.34 -5.39
N SER A 138 6.20 -0.19 -6.28
CA SER A 138 6.58 -0.65 -7.61
C SER A 138 6.32 0.41 -8.72
N LYS A 139 6.44 1.70 -8.37
CA LYS A 139 6.46 2.80 -9.35
C LYS A 139 7.63 3.73 -9.10
#